data_AF-X1V0P1-F1
#
_entry.id   AF-X1V0P1-F1
#
_cell.length_a   1.000
_cell.length_b   1.000
_cell.length_c   1.000
_cell.angle_alpha   90.00
_cell.angle_beta   90.00
_cell.angle_gamma   90.00
#
_symmetry.space_group_name_H-M   'P 1'
#
loop_
_entity.id
_entity.type
_entity.pdbx_description
1 polymer ?
#
loop_
_entity_poly.entity_id
_entity_poly.type
_entity_poly.pdbx_seq_one_letter_code
_entity_poly.pdbx_strand_id
1 'polypeptide(L)'
;MNTSERKIYTYMGILLPDLGNASYSTSGQLSPLLNDPEFTTIGIGTRIFLGGAQGYIVWEGTQFYPQVIKDENGKTIYKGGTLAVIGDLKEMSTDYICAATFKGYGVTLVVGIGIPIPILNSKIMKSVSVKDEDIWTEIIDYSFPHLKKPSLGRVNYKQLREGNITIRGKDVPVSPLSSYAKAREII
;
A
#
# COMPACT_ATOMS: atom_id res chain seq x y z
N MET A 1 10.70 8.29 0.47
CA MET A 1 11.85 8.80 1.25
C MET A 1 12.32 10.13 0.68
N ASN A 2 13.39 10.71 1.24
CA ASN A 2 13.85 12.05 0.88
C ASN A 2 15.39 12.13 0.90
N THR A 3 16.00 12.46 -0.23
CA THR A 3 17.46 12.72 -0.32
C THR A 3 17.84 14.20 -0.21
N SER A 4 16.87 15.12 -0.14
CA SER A 4 17.16 16.54 0.02
C SER A 4 17.45 16.92 1.47
N GLU A 5 18.01 18.10 1.66
CA GLU A 5 18.36 18.69 2.96
C GLU A 5 17.14 19.24 3.73
N ARG A 6 15.97 19.34 3.09
CA ARG A 6 14.74 19.87 3.71
C ARG A 6 13.79 18.76 4.13
N LYS A 7 13.02 18.98 5.19
CA LYS A 7 11.91 18.09 5.57
C LYS A 7 10.79 18.17 4.53
N ILE A 8 10.22 17.01 4.18
CA ILE A 8 9.07 16.93 3.28
C ILE A 8 7.88 16.39 4.06
N TYR A 9 6.76 17.10 4.00
CA TYR A 9 5.50 16.70 4.61
C TYR A 9 4.65 15.99 3.57
N THR A 10 4.24 14.76 3.87
CA THR A 10 3.44 13.92 2.95
C THR A 10 2.23 13.34 3.65
N TYR A 11 1.31 12.79 2.86
CA TYR A 11 0.17 12.01 3.35
C TYR A 11 0.57 10.70 4.07
N MET A 12 1.84 10.29 3.97
CA MET A 12 2.42 9.13 4.65
C MET A 12 3.26 9.52 5.87
N GLY A 13 3.16 10.78 6.30
CA GLY A 13 3.95 11.36 7.38
C GLY A 13 5.15 12.18 6.90
N ILE A 14 6.04 12.50 7.85
CA ILE A 14 7.20 13.36 7.63
C ILE A 14 8.35 12.51 7.07
N LEU A 15 8.91 12.96 5.95
CA LEU A 15 10.16 12.44 5.41
C LEU A 15 11.32 13.35 5.85
N LEU A 16 12.21 12.79 6.66
CA LEU A 16 13.40 13.43 7.17
C LEU A 16 14.44 13.63 6.06
N PRO A 17 15.26 14.69 6.14
CA PRO A 17 16.31 14.93 5.16
C PRO A 17 17.38 13.84 5.17
N ASP A 18 18.19 13.80 4.11
CA ASP A 18 19.39 12.95 4.01
C ASP A 18 19.14 11.46 4.26
N LEU A 19 18.05 10.90 3.70
CA LEU A 19 17.65 9.51 3.90
C LEU A 19 17.40 9.17 5.38
N GLY A 20 16.86 10.10 6.17
CA GLY A 20 16.62 9.87 7.59
C GLY A 20 15.52 8.84 7.89
N ASN A 21 14.56 8.63 6.99
CA ASN A 21 13.52 7.60 7.10
C ASN A 21 12.85 7.25 5.76
N ALA A 22 12.14 6.13 5.77
CA ALA A 22 11.22 5.73 4.71
C ALA A 22 9.85 5.34 5.28
N SER A 23 8.81 5.54 4.48
CA SER A 23 7.45 5.09 4.79
C SER A 23 6.93 4.26 3.61
N TYR A 24 6.11 3.28 3.90
CA TYR A 24 5.38 2.51 2.88
C TYR A 24 3.92 2.32 3.29
N SER A 25 3.06 2.10 2.31
CA SER A 25 1.65 1.77 2.49
C SER A 25 1.38 0.37 1.96
N THR A 26 0.38 -0.30 2.55
CA THR A 26 -0.07 -1.68 2.31
C THR A 26 0.34 -2.69 3.39
N SER A 27 -0.40 -3.80 3.44
CA SER A 27 -0.23 -4.93 4.36
C SER A 27 0.53 -6.12 3.74
N GLY A 28 1.29 -5.87 2.67
CA GLY A 28 2.07 -6.88 1.95
C GLY A 28 1.18 -7.99 1.39
N GLN A 29 1.50 -9.25 1.73
CA GLN A 29 0.75 -10.45 1.37
C GLN A 29 -0.73 -10.45 1.79
N LEU A 30 -1.10 -9.62 2.77
CA LEU A 30 -2.50 -9.50 3.21
C LEU A 30 -3.30 -8.49 2.36
N SER A 31 -2.65 -7.81 1.42
CA SER A 31 -3.31 -6.78 0.62
C SER A 31 -4.11 -7.41 -0.52
N PRO A 32 -5.45 -7.24 -0.57
CA PRO A 32 -6.25 -7.80 -1.66
C PRO A 32 -5.85 -7.25 -3.03
N LEU A 33 -5.41 -5.99 -3.08
CA LEU A 33 -5.00 -5.33 -4.33
C LEU A 33 -3.67 -5.83 -4.88
N LEU A 34 -2.82 -6.40 -4.02
CA LEU A 34 -1.59 -7.09 -4.45
C LEU A 34 -1.87 -8.55 -4.82
N ASN A 35 -2.88 -9.14 -4.20
CA ASN A 35 -3.32 -10.52 -4.45
C ASN A 35 -4.19 -10.67 -5.71
N ASP A 36 -4.75 -9.57 -6.24
CA ASP A 36 -5.39 -9.50 -7.55
C ASP A 36 -4.81 -8.36 -8.41
N PRO A 37 -3.55 -8.49 -8.87
CA PRO A 37 -2.80 -7.40 -9.48
C PRO A 37 -3.31 -6.99 -10.87
N GLU A 38 -4.02 -7.90 -11.54
CA GLU A 38 -4.64 -7.66 -12.85
C GLU A 38 -6.13 -7.29 -12.72
N PHE A 39 -6.65 -7.12 -11.50
CA PHE A 39 -8.07 -6.83 -11.23
C PHE A 39 -9.02 -7.83 -11.95
N THR A 40 -8.68 -9.11 -11.91
CA THR A 40 -9.45 -10.18 -12.57
C THR A 40 -10.74 -10.48 -11.80
N THR A 41 -10.72 -10.30 -10.48
CA THR A 41 -11.82 -10.61 -9.56
C THR A 41 -12.37 -9.37 -8.87
N ILE A 42 -11.52 -8.36 -8.63
CA ILE A 42 -11.89 -7.11 -7.99
C ILE A 42 -12.36 -6.12 -9.05
N GLY A 43 -13.63 -5.72 -8.98
CA GLY A 43 -14.20 -4.76 -9.92
C GLY A 43 -15.37 -3.98 -9.34
N ILE A 44 -15.95 -3.11 -10.17
CA ILE A 44 -17.14 -2.31 -9.82
C ILE A 44 -18.29 -3.25 -9.41
N GLY A 45 -18.98 -2.91 -8.32
CA GLY A 45 -20.08 -3.70 -7.76
C GLY A 45 -19.65 -4.82 -6.80
N THR A 46 -18.34 -5.08 -6.65
CA THR A 46 -17.85 -6.05 -5.66
C THR A 46 -18.24 -5.59 -4.26
N ARG A 47 -18.89 -6.48 -3.49
CA ARG A 47 -19.18 -6.24 -2.07
C ARG A 47 -17.91 -6.41 -1.25
N ILE A 48 -17.67 -5.47 -0.36
CA ILE A 48 -16.44 -5.39 0.43
C ILE A 48 -16.77 -5.18 1.90
N PHE A 49 -15.87 -5.60 2.77
CA PHE A 49 -15.81 -5.13 4.14
C PHE A 49 -15.23 -3.70 4.12
N LEU A 50 -15.99 -2.74 4.62
CA LEU A 50 -15.62 -1.32 4.66
C LEU A 50 -15.90 -0.77 6.05
N GLY A 51 -14.85 -0.51 6.83
CA GLY A 51 -14.96 0.13 8.14
C GLY A 51 -15.80 -0.64 9.16
N GLY A 52 -15.91 -1.97 9.06
CA GLY A 52 -16.79 -2.77 9.94
C GLY A 52 -18.17 -3.09 9.36
N ALA A 53 -18.55 -2.45 8.25
CA ALA A 53 -19.84 -2.63 7.58
C ALA A 53 -19.66 -3.22 6.17
N GLN A 54 -20.78 -3.51 5.51
CA GLN A 54 -20.78 -3.85 4.10
C GLN A 54 -20.70 -2.56 3.25
N GLY A 55 -19.72 -2.51 2.34
CA GLY A 55 -19.61 -1.51 1.29
C GLY A 55 -19.56 -2.13 -0.10
N TYR A 56 -19.36 -1.29 -1.11
CA TYR A 56 -19.11 -1.74 -2.47
C TYR A 56 -18.13 -0.84 -3.21
N ILE A 57 -17.45 -1.42 -4.19
CA ILE A 57 -16.58 -0.70 -5.12
C ILE A 57 -17.45 0.00 -6.17
N VAL A 58 -17.24 1.30 -6.35
CA VAL A 58 -18.01 2.12 -7.32
C VAL A 58 -17.19 2.51 -8.53
N TRP A 59 -15.88 2.67 -8.40
CA TRP A 59 -15.01 3.15 -9.48
C TRP A 59 -13.52 2.96 -9.14
N GLU A 60 -12.62 3.32 -10.06
CA GLU A 60 -11.21 3.49 -9.71
C GLU A 60 -10.97 4.68 -8.75
N GLY A 61 -9.99 4.53 -7.87
CA GLY A 61 -9.59 5.59 -6.96
C GLY A 61 -8.74 6.66 -7.63
N THR A 62 -8.43 7.73 -6.89
CA THR A 62 -7.46 8.72 -7.36
C THR A 62 -6.07 8.08 -7.50
N GLN A 63 -5.30 8.50 -8.50
CA GLN A 63 -3.99 7.93 -8.82
C GLN A 63 -4.04 6.43 -9.19
N PHE A 64 -5.16 5.93 -9.69
CA PHE A 64 -5.27 4.56 -10.16
C PHE A 64 -4.33 4.33 -11.34
N TYR A 65 -3.29 3.53 -11.11
CA TYR A 65 -2.32 3.19 -12.13
C TYR A 65 -1.68 1.83 -11.82
N PRO A 66 -2.46 0.74 -11.90
CA PRO A 66 -1.94 -0.59 -11.64
C PRO A 66 -0.92 -0.98 -12.70
N GLN A 67 0.28 -1.32 -12.24
CA GLN A 67 1.33 -1.83 -13.09
C GLN A 67 1.91 -3.10 -12.48
N VAL A 68 2.04 -4.11 -13.35
CA VAL A 68 2.80 -5.32 -13.10
C VAL A 68 4.06 -5.21 -13.93
N ILE A 69 5.18 -4.88 -13.28
CA ILE A 69 6.47 -4.75 -13.94
C ILE A 69 7.25 -6.02 -13.65
N LYS A 70 7.66 -6.74 -14.70
CA LYS A 70 8.62 -7.83 -14.56
C LYS A 70 10.02 -7.29 -14.73
N ASP A 71 10.86 -7.56 -13.75
CA ASP A 71 12.28 -7.25 -13.83
C ASP A 71 13.03 -8.22 -14.77
N GLU A 72 14.24 -7.84 -15.16
CA GLU A 72 15.19 -8.67 -15.92
C GLU A 72 15.50 -10.00 -15.21
N ASN A 73 15.41 -10.02 -13.88
CA ASN A 73 15.56 -11.20 -13.03
C ASN A 73 14.24 -11.99 -12.83
N GLY A 74 13.18 -11.67 -13.58
CA GLY A 74 11.86 -12.33 -13.47
C GLY A 74 11.06 -11.95 -12.21
N LYS A 75 11.52 -11.00 -11.41
CA LYS A 75 10.82 -10.51 -10.21
C LYS A 75 9.61 -9.69 -10.59
N THR A 76 8.46 -9.98 -9.99
CA THR A 76 7.23 -9.24 -10.26
C THR A 76 7.08 -8.09 -9.26
N ILE A 77 7.06 -6.87 -9.78
CA ILE A 77 6.84 -5.65 -9.04
C ILE A 77 5.38 -5.25 -9.22
N TYR A 78 4.68 -5.14 -8.11
CA TYR A 78 3.28 -4.75 -8.07
C TYR A 78 3.18 -3.33 -7.55
N LYS A 79 2.71 -2.39 -8.39
CA LYS A 79 2.42 -1.02 -7.95
C LYS A 79 1.09 -0.90 -7.21
N GLY A 80 0.27 -1.96 -7.21
CA GLY A 80 -1.07 -1.97 -6.63
C GLY A 80 -2.01 -1.00 -7.35
N GLY A 81 -3.21 -0.82 -6.81
CA GLY A 81 -4.16 0.18 -7.30
C GLY A 81 -4.86 0.89 -6.15
N THR A 82 -5.72 1.83 -6.50
CA THR A 82 -6.61 2.57 -5.59
C THR A 82 -8.06 2.35 -5.99
N LEU A 83 -8.98 2.36 -5.03
CA LEU A 83 -10.39 2.12 -5.29
C LEU A 83 -11.22 3.29 -4.80
N ALA A 84 -12.28 3.62 -5.55
CA ALA A 84 -13.38 4.40 -5.03
C ALA A 84 -14.43 3.44 -4.47
N VAL A 85 -14.81 3.66 -3.22
CA VAL A 85 -15.73 2.80 -2.47
C VAL A 85 -16.82 3.64 -1.83
N ILE A 86 -17.95 3.01 -1.56
CA ILE A 86 -19.07 3.62 -0.87
C ILE A 86 -19.67 2.62 0.12
N GLY A 87 -20.20 3.13 1.23
CA GLY A 87 -20.88 2.36 2.25
C GLY A 87 -21.60 3.28 3.23
N ASP A 88 -22.43 2.70 4.08
CA ASP A 88 -23.15 3.44 5.11
C ASP A 88 -22.26 3.65 6.34
N LEU A 89 -21.85 4.91 6.59
CA LEU A 89 -21.01 5.27 7.71
C LEU A 89 -21.69 5.01 9.07
N LYS A 90 -23.03 4.98 9.14
CA LYS A 90 -23.76 4.77 10.40
C LYS A 90 -23.61 3.35 10.95
N GLU A 91 -23.37 2.39 10.06
CA GLU A 91 -23.18 0.98 10.38
C GLU A 91 -21.71 0.62 10.63
N MET A 92 -20.78 1.57 10.39
CA MET A 92 -19.34 1.35 10.54
C MET A 92 -18.90 1.42 12.02
N SER A 93 -17.83 0.69 12.33
CA SER A 93 -17.22 0.65 13.67
C SER A 93 -15.96 1.51 13.74
N THR A 94 -15.78 2.19 14.87
CA THR A 94 -14.56 2.92 15.22
C THR A 94 -13.33 2.03 15.39
N ASP A 95 -13.50 0.71 15.46
CA ASP A 95 -12.39 -0.25 15.49
C ASP A 95 -11.64 -0.33 14.15
N TYR A 96 -12.33 0.05 13.06
CA TYR A 96 -11.83 0.00 11.69
C TYR A 96 -11.86 1.36 10.99
N ILE A 97 -12.54 2.37 11.55
CA ILE A 97 -12.52 3.75 11.07
C ILE A 97 -11.93 4.67 12.14
N CYS A 98 -10.93 5.45 11.77
CA CYS A 98 -10.30 6.39 12.69
C CYS A 98 -9.82 7.63 11.95
N ALA A 99 -10.05 8.80 12.53
CA ALA A 99 -9.43 10.04 12.05
C ALA A 99 -7.96 10.09 12.49
N ALA A 100 -7.07 10.49 11.59
CA ALA A 100 -5.69 10.76 11.92
C ALA A 100 -5.27 12.13 11.39
N THR A 101 -4.26 12.72 12.01
CA THR A 101 -3.73 14.04 11.61
C THR A 101 -2.26 13.90 11.29
N PHE A 102 -1.90 14.14 10.05
CA PHE A 102 -0.51 14.19 9.62
C PHE A 102 -0.02 15.63 9.65
N LYS A 103 0.99 15.89 10.50
CA LYS A 103 1.60 17.22 10.62
C LYS A 103 2.04 17.73 9.23
N GLY A 104 1.62 18.94 8.87
CA GLY A 104 1.96 19.58 7.60
C GLY A 104 1.20 19.07 6.36
N TYR A 105 0.38 18.02 6.49
CA TYR A 105 -0.49 17.55 5.41
C TYR A 105 -1.97 17.82 5.73
N GLY A 106 -2.42 17.47 6.92
CA GLY A 106 -3.79 17.74 7.38
C GLY A 106 -4.47 16.53 8.00
N VAL A 107 -5.81 16.62 8.07
CA VAL A 107 -6.68 15.56 8.57
C VAL A 107 -6.83 14.48 7.50
N THR A 108 -6.80 13.23 7.91
CA THR A 108 -6.99 12.05 7.08
C THR A 108 -7.96 11.08 7.77
N LEU A 109 -8.53 10.17 6.99
CA LEU A 109 -9.36 9.08 7.49
C LEU A 109 -8.64 7.76 7.19
N VAL A 110 -8.38 6.99 8.24
CA VAL A 110 -7.89 5.62 8.14
C VAL A 110 -9.10 4.70 8.15
N VAL A 111 -9.20 3.86 7.13
CA VAL A 111 -10.35 2.96 6.91
C VAL A 111 -9.83 1.55 6.69
N GLY A 112 -10.36 0.60 7.45
CA GLY A 112 -10.17 -0.83 7.23
C GLY A 112 -10.98 -1.29 6.02
N ILE A 113 -10.32 -1.94 5.07
CA ILE A 113 -10.93 -2.48 3.85
C ILE A 113 -10.54 -3.94 3.71
N GLY A 114 -11.54 -4.79 3.51
CA GLY A 114 -11.38 -6.21 3.16
C GLY A 114 -12.14 -6.53 1.89
N ILE A 115 -11.50 -7.20 0.95
CA ILE A 115 -12.10 -7.53 -0.35
C ILE A 115 -12.06 -9.05 -0.52
N PRO A 116 -13.21 -9.72 -0.68
CA PRO A 116 -13.23 -11.15 -0.93
C PRO A 116 -12.68 -11.44 -2.34
N ILE A 117 -11.71 -12.36 -2.43
CA ILE A 117 -11.15 -12.85 -3.70
C ILE A 117 -11.66 -14.27 -3.93
N PRO A 118 -12.63 -14.49 -4.83
CA PRO A 118 -13.12 -15.83 -5.16
C PRO A 118 -12.06 -16.63 -5.91
N ILE A 119 -11.72 -17.83 -5.41
CA ILE A 119 -10.74 -18.70 -6.05
C ILE A 119 -11.43 -19.50 -7.17
N LEU A 120 -11.45 -18.91 -8.37
CA LEU A 120 -12.12 -19.50 -9.53
C LEU A 120 -11.22 -20.45 -10.34
N ASN A 121 -9.89 -20.31 -10.22
CA ASN A 121 -8.93 -21.13 -10.94
C ASN A 121 -7.55 -21.11 -10.26
N SER A 122 -6.64 -21.94 -10.78
CA SER A 122 -5.27 -22.07 -10.26
C SER A 122 -4.41 -20.81 -10.44
N LYS A 123 -4.73 -19.92 -11.40
CA LYS A 123 -4.02 -18.65 -11.57
C LYS A 123 -4.33 -17.70 -10.41
N ILE A 124 -5.61 -17.55 -10.05
CA ILE A 124 -6.04 -16.74 -8.90
C ILE A 124 -5.45 -17.31 -7.60
N MET A 125 -5.47 -18.64 -7.44
CA MET A 125 -4.88 -19.28 -6.26
C MET A 125 -3.38 -18.96 -6.10
N LYS A 126 -2.63 -18.93 -7.21
CA LYS A 126 -1.21 -18.54 -7.20
C LYS A 126 -1.04 -17.07 -6.79
N SER A 127 -1.88 -16.17 -7.31
CA SER A 127 -1.79 -14.73 -6.99
C SER A 127 -2.08 -14.44 -5.52
N VAL A 128 -3.03 -15.13 -4.88
CA VAL A 128 -3.33 -14.95 -3.45
C VAL A 128 -2.34 -15.65 -2.51
N SER A 129 -1.47 -16.52 -3.03
CA SER A 129 -0.51 -17.30 -2.24
C SER A 129 0.88 -16.67 -2.18
N VAL A 130 1.02 -15.40 -2.57
CA VAL A 130 2.29 -14.67 -2.57
C VAL A 130 2.75 -14.38 -1.15
N LYS A 131 4.07 -14.44 -0.93
CA LYS A 131 4.70 -14.10 0.36
C LYS A 131 5.31 -12.71 0.31
N ASP A 132 5.48 -12.08 1.47
CA ASP A 132 6.13 -10.77 1.59
C ASP A 132 7.54 -10.70 0.94
N GLU A 133 8.26 -11.82 0.84
CA GLU A 133 9.58 -11.89 0.18
C GLU A 133 9.54 -11.89 -1.35
N ASP A 134 8.40 -12.28 -1.92
CA ASP A 134 8.16 -12.36 -3.36
C ASP A 134 7.51 -11.08 -3.92
N ILE A 135 7.00 -10.21 -3.05
CA ILE A 135 6.37 -8.96 -3.44
C ILE A 135 7.44 -7.86 -3.40
N TRP A 136 7.82 -7.36 -4.57
CA TRP A 136 8.81 -6.30 -4.73
C TRP A 136 8.17 -4.95 -4.98
N THR A 137 8.81 -3.88 -4.49
CA THR A 137 8.42 -2.49 -4.76
C THR A 137 9.65 -1.61 -5.00
N GLU A 138 9.41 -0.42 -5.52
CA GLU A 138 10.44 0.56 -5.85
C GLU A 138 10.63 1.55 -4.73
N ILE A 139 11.89 1.94 -4.52
CA ILE A 139 12.23 2.99 -3.58
C ILE A 139 12.09 4.35 -4.25
N ILE A 140 11.04 5.09 -3.88
CA ILE A 140 10.75 6.39 -4.48
C ILE A 140 11.25 7.56 -3.62
N ASP A 141 12.00 8.46 -4.24
CA ASP A 141 12.46 9.71 -3.64
C ASP A 141 11.51 10.88 -3.93
N TYR A 142 10.94 11.45 -2.87
CA TYR A 142 10.00 12.55 -2.93
C TYR A 142 10.67 13.93 -3.03
N SER A 143 12.01 14.01 -2.92
CA SER A 143 12.75 15.26 -3.13
C SER A 143 12.62 15.78 -4.56
N PHE A 144 12.42 14.89 -5.53
CA PHE A 144 12.28 15.23 -6.94
C PHE A 144 10.88 15.79 -7.24
N PRO A 145 10.79 16.99 -7.84
CA PRO A 145 9.51 17.67 -8.10
C PRO A 145 8.73 17.09 -9.29
N HIS A 146 9.27 16.09 -9.98
CA HIS A 146 8.68 15.50 -11.18
C HIS A 146 7.74 14.34 -10.84
N LEU A 147 6.74 14.12 -11.70
CA LEU A 147 5.83 12.96 -11.61
C LEU A 147 6.57 11.63 -11.75
N LYS A 148 7.56 11.58 -12.66
CA LYS A 148 8.46 10.43 -12.82
C LYS A 148 9.65 10.59 -11.89
N LYS A 149 9.50 10.07 -10.67
CA LYS A 149 10.54 10.10 -9.65
C LYS A 149 11.58 9.00 -9.91
N PRO A 150 12.88 9.27 -9.71
CA PRO A 150 13.89 8.23 -9.84
C PRO A 150 13.73 7.19 -8.74
N SER A 151 13.88 5.92 -9.13
CA SER A 151 13.96 4.81 -8.19
C SER A 151 15.38 4.74 -7.62
N LEU A 152 15.52 4.70 -6.30
CA LEU A 152 16.82 4.54 -5.63
C LEU A 152 17.21 3.08 -5.42
N GLY A 153 16.36 2.14 -5.85
CA GLY A 153 16.53 0.71 -5.65
C GLY A 153 15.20 0.00 -5.52
N ARG A 154 15.27 -1.30 -5.21
CA ARG A 154 14.09 -2.14 -5.01
C ARG A 154 14.23 -2.92 -3.71
N VAL A 155 13.10 -3.12 -3.05
CA VAL A 155 12.99 -3.81 -1.77
C VAL A 155 11.75 -4.69 -1.80
N ASN A 156 11.78 -5.79 -1.05
CA ASN A 156 10.58 -6.61 -0.86
C ASN A 156 9.87 -6.24 0.46
N TYR A 157 8.62 -6.68 0.60
CA TYR A 157 7.83 -6.38 1.79
C TYR A 157 8.39 -7.03 3.05
N LYS A 158 9.11 -8.16 2.94
CA LYS A 158 9.78 -8.77 4.09
C LYS A 158 10.81 -7.82 4.71
N GLN A 159 11.68 -7.23 3.88
CA GLN A 159 12.65 -6.22 4.31
C GLN A 159 11.98 -4.98 4.89
N LEU A 160 10.92 -4.48 4.24
CA LEU A 160 10.16 -3.33 4.76
C LEU A 160 9.54 -3.59 6.14
N ARG A 161 9.17 -4.85 6.43
CA ARG A 161 8.59 -5.27 7.70
C ARG A 161 9.62 -5.49 8.80
N GLU A 162 10.86 -5.79 8.46
CA GLU A 162 11.99 -5.82 9.41
C GLU A 162 12.28 -4.43 9.98
N GLY A 163 11.79 -3.36 9.34
CA GLY A 163 11.80 -2.00 9.88
C GLY A 163 13.08 -1.21 9.59
N ASN A 164 14.04 -1.79 8.87
CA ASN A 164 15.23 -1.11 8.37
C ASN A 164 15.60 -1.62 6.98
N ILE A 165 16.04 -0.71 6.11
CA ILE A 165 16.56 -1.04 4.79
C ILE A 165 17.86 -0.29 4.53
N THR A 166 18.79 -0.91 3.79
CA THR A 166 20.06 -0.28 3.42
C THR A 166 19.95 0.38 2.06
N ILE A 167 20.26 1.68 1.98
CA ILE A 167 20.19 2.49 0.77
C ILE A 167 21.48 3.29 0.66
N ARG A 168 22.19 3.13 -0.46
CA ARG A 168 23.51 3.78 -0.68
C ARG A 168 24.48 3.54 0.49
N GLY A 169 24.45 2.34 1.09
CA GLY A 169 25.30 1.97 2.23
C GLY A 169 24.89 2.58 3.58
N LYS A 170 23.75 3.26 3.66
CA LYS A 170 23.19 3.81 4.90
C LYS A 170 21.95 3.02 5.32
N ASP A 171 21.85 2.72 6.61
CA ASP A 171 20.65 2.11 7.18
C ASP A 171 19.58 3.17 7.41
N VAL A 172 18.38 2.89 6.90
CA VAL A 172 17.23 3.80 6.91
C VAL A 172 16.08 3.13 7.63
N PRO A 173 15.56 3.71 8.73
CA PRO A 173 14.39 3.18 9.40
C PRO A 173 13.15 3.33 8.53
N VAL A 174 12.33 2.27 8.55
CA VAL A 174 11.13 2.15 7.74
C VAL A 174 9.91 2.01 8.63
N SER A 175 8.84 2.75 8.31
CA SER A 175 7.57 2.66 9.03
C SER A 175 6.39 2.34 8.11
N PRO A 176 5.55 1.35 8.46
CA PRO A 176 4.30 1.09 7.76
C PRO A 176 3.25 2.15 8.09
N LEU A 177 2.46 2.54 7.09
CA LEU A 177 1.23 3.32 7.28
C LEU A 177 0.04 2.44 7.67
N SER A 178 0.01 1.21 7.16
CA SER A 178 -1.08 0.25 7.38
C SER A 178 -0.81 -0.60 8.62
N SER A 179 -1.81 -0.71 9.51
CA SER A 179 -1.70 -1.60 10.67
C SER A 179 -1.82 -3.06 10.24
N TYR A 180 -0.74 -3.82 10.39
CA TYR A 180 -0.73 -5.23 10.06
C TYR A 180 -1.57 -6.07 11.03
N ALA A 181 -1.63 -5.68 12.31
CA ALA A 181 -2.47 -6.34 13.30
C ALA A 181 -3.95 -6.21 12.92
N LYS A 182 -4.40 -5.00 12.55
CA LYS A 182 -5.77 -4.78 12.08
C LYS A 182 -6.06 -5.47 10.76
N ALA A 183 -5.09 -5.53 9.84
CA ALA A 183 -5.26 -6.29 8.59
C ALA A 183 -5.53 -7.79 8.85
N ARG A 184 -4.97 -8.38 9.91
CA ARG A 184 -5.26 -9.77 10.31
C ARG A 184 -6.62 -9.97 10.96
N GLU A 185 -7.21 -8.93 11.54
CA GLU A 185 -8.56 -9.02 12.10
C GLU A 185 -9.64 -8.97 11.00
N ILE A 186 -9.31 -8.42 9.83
CA ILE A 186 -10.22 -8.26 8.69
C ILE A 186 -10.27 -9.51 7.80
N ILE A 187 -9.19 -10.30 7.78
CA ILE A 187 -9.01 -11.50 6.93
C ILE A 187 -9.26 -12.75 7.75
#